data_AF-A0A7W1EZL2-F1
#
_entry.id   AF-A0A7W1EZL2-F1
#
_cell.length_a   1.000
_cell.length_b   1.000
_cell.length_c   1.000
_cell.angle_alpha   90.00
_cell.angle_beta   90.00
_cell.angle_gamma   90.00
#
_symmetry.space_group_name_H-M   'P 1'
#
loop_
_entity.id
_entity.type
_entity.pdbx_description
1 polymer ?
#
loop_
_entity_poly.entity_id
_entity_poly.type
_entity_poly.pdbx_seq_one_letter_code
_entity_poly.pdbx_strand_id
1 'polypeptide(L)'
;MKRLSTYFFIVAVIFSVVFVSCKKYPEGPSFSLRSKKARLCNTWKIEQYKFNGGDSTSFAKNHIFNGYFLNINKNGEYSFSYNLMIGSLSFAFNEAGTWT
;
A
#
# COMPACT_ATOMS: atom_id res chain seq x y z
N MET A 1 -29.91 -26.21 28.59
CA MET A 1 -29.54 -24.82 28.22
C MET A 1 -28.24 -24.33 28.85
N LYS A 2 -27.94 -24.59 30.13
CA LYS A 2 -26.71 -24.12 30.80
C LYS A 2 -25.41 -24.56 30.11
N ARG A 3 -25.31 -25.83 29.69
CA ARG A 3 -24.11 -26.34 28.98
C ARG A 3 -23.94 -25.76 27.57
N LEU A 4 -25.02 -25.55 26.83
CA LEU A 4 -24.99 -24.95 25.48
C LEU A 4 -24.55 -23.47 25.53
N SER A 5 -24.99 -22.73 26.55
CA SER A 5 -24.56 -21.35 26.80
C SER A 5 -23.06 -21.27 27.16
N THR A 6 -22.55 -22.22 27.96
CA THR A 6 -21.12 -22.29 28.28
C THR A 6 -20.25 -22.58 27.06
N TYR A 7 -20.67 -23.49 26.16
CA TYR A 7 -19.93 -23.75 24.90
C TYR A 7 -19.90 -22.53 23.98
N PHE A 8 -21.00 -21.80 23.87
CA PHE A 8 -21.04 -20.55 23.10
C PHE A 8 -20.06 -19.51 23.63
N PHE A 9 -19.98 -19.37 24.97
CA PHE A 9 -19.05 -18.46 25.62
C PHE A 9 -17.58 -18.86 25.37
N ILE A 10 -17.25 -20.16 25.44
CA ILE A 10 -15.90 -20.67 25.17
C ILE A 10 -15.50 -20.41 23.70
N VAL A 11 -16.41 -20.65 22.74
CA VAL A 11 -16.16 -20.38 21.32
C VAL A 11 -15.95 -18.89 21.08
N ALA A 12 -16.75 -18.01 21.71
CA ALA A 12 -16.58 -16.57 21.61
C ALA A 12 -15.23 -16.08 22.14
N VAL A 13 -14.77 -16.63 23.27
CA VAL A 13 -13.45 -16.31 23.85
C VAL A 13 -12.33 -16.79 22.93
N ILE A 14 -12.38 -18.02 22.42
CA ILE A 14 -11.36 -18.53 21.49
C ILE A 14 -11.32 -17.69 20.21
N PHE A 15 -12.48 -17.32 19.66
CA PHE A 15 -12.57 -16.45 18.49
C PHE A 15 -11.94 -15.08 18.78
N SER A 16 -12.19 -14.48 19.95
CA SER A 16 -11.60 -13.18 20.31
C SER A 16 -10.07 -13.20 20.36
N VAL A 17 -9.46 -14.30 20.81
CA VAL A 17 -7.99 -14.42 20.92
C VAL A 17 -7.33 -14.57 19.55
N VAL A 18 -7.98 -15.26 18.59
CA VAL A 18 -7.46 -15.47 17.23
C VAL A 18 -7.43 -14.18 16.40
N PHE A 19 -8.36 -13.25 16.65
CA PHE A 19 -8.40 -11.97 15.91
C PHE A 19 -7.46 -10.89 16.47
N VAL A 20 -6.95 -11.05 17.70
CA VAL A 20 -6.10 -10.05 18.35
C VAL A 20 -4.60 -10.28 18.08
N SER A 21 -4.15 -11.52 17.86
CA SER A 21 -2.72 -11.85 17.95
C SER A 21 -1.90 -11.77 16.65
N CYS A 22 -2.52 -11.65 15.47
CA CYS A 22 -1.77 -11.61 14.20
C CYS A 22 -2.27 -10.51 13.25
N LYS A 23 -1.64 -9.35 13.29
CA LYS A 23 -1.79 -8.36 12.21
C LYS A 23 -1.09 -8.90 10.96
N LYS A 24 -1.86 -9.10 9.89
CA LYS A 24 -1.30 -9.49 8.58
C LYS A 24 -0.35 -8.43 7.99
N TYR A 25 -0.62 -7.16 8.27
CA TYR A 25 0.18 -6.02 7.82
C TYR A 25 0.58 -5.19 9.04
N PRO A 26 1.88 -4.85 9.24
CA PRO A 26 2.34 -4.13 10.42
C PRO A 26 1.59 -2.80 10.66
N GLU A 27 1.43 -2.04 9.58
CA GLU A 27 0.75 -0.73 9.54
C GLU A 27 -0.76 -0.83 9.27
N GLY A 28 -1.30 -2.05 9.16
CA GLY A 28 -2.71 -2.28 8.82
C GLY A 28 -3.61 -2.44 10.04
N PRO A 29 -4.92 -2.21 9.89
CA PRO A 29 -5.87 -2.57 10.94
C PRO A 29 -5.89 -4.09 11.14
N SER A 30 -6.09 -4.54 12.38
CA SER A 30 -6.19 -5.97 12.71
C SER A 30 -7.29 -6.67 11.92
N PHE A 31 -8.35 -5.94 11.58
CA PHE A 31 -9.42 -6.38 10.70
C PHE A 31 -9.80 -5.26 9.73
N SER A 32 -10.04 -5.59 8.46
CA SER A 32 -10.54 -4.61 7.49
C SER A 32 -11.49 -5.24 6.50
N LEU A 33 -12.64 -4.58 6.32
CA LEU A 33 -13.68 -4.92 5.35
C LEU A 33 -13.27 -4.60 3.90
N ARG A 34 -12.24 -3.77 3.69
CA ARG A 34 -11.68 -3.54 2.35
C ARG A 34 -10.94 -4.78 1.86
N SER A 35 -11.24 -5.21 0.63
CA SER A 35 -10.47 -6.25 -0.07
C SER A 35 -9.01 -5.84 -0.25
N LYS A 36 -8.11 -6.81 -0.41
CA LYS A 36 -6.68 -6.55 -0.65
C LYS A 36 -6.48 -5.66 -1.89
N LYS A 37 -7.17 -5.99 -2.98
CA LYS A 37 -7.18 -5.21 -4.23
C LYS A 37 -7.54 -3.75 -3.96
N ALA A 38 -8.64 -3.51 -3.24
CA ALA A 38 -9.12 -2.18 -2.94
C ALA A 38 -8.19 -1.37 -2.02
N ARG A 39 -7.23 -1.98 -1.32
CA ARG A 39 -6.23 -1.25 -0.51
C ARG A 39 -5.05 -0.75 -1.33
N LEU A 40 -4.69 -1.45 -2.41
CA LEU A 40 -3.65 -1.01 -3.36
C LEU A 40 -4.15 0.05 -4.34
N CYS A 41 -5.45 0.04 -4.64
CA CYS A 41 -6.06 0.99 -5.56
C CYS A 41 -6.03 2.40 -4.96
N ASN A 42 -5.15 3.25 -5.47
CA ASN A 42 -5.01 4.65 -5.11
C ASN A 42 -4.15 5.38 -6.15
N THR A 43 -4.07 6.69 -5.98
CA THR A 43 -3.01 7.50 -6.56
C THR A 43 -1.85 7.60 -5.59
N TRP A 44 -0.69 7.10 -6.00
CA TRP A 44 0.54 7.07 -5.23
C TRP A 44 1.49 8.17 -5.69
N LYS A 45 2.12 8.80 -4.70
CA LYS A 45 3.20 9.78 -4.88
C LYS A 45 4.35 9.40 -3.98
N ILE A 46 5.57 9.76 -4.36
CA ILE A 46 6.74 9.53 -3.51
C ILE A 46 6.61 10.42 -2.28
N GLU A 47 6.65 9.83 -1.10
CA GLU A 47 6.70 10.57 0.16
C GLU A 47 8.14 10.75 0.62
N GLN A 48 8.90 9.65 0.72
CA GLN A 48 10.29 9.61 1.18
C GLN A 48 11.15 8.74 0.25
N TYR A 49 12.41 9.11 0.10
CA TYR A 49 13.45 8.32 -0.57
C TYR A 49 14.75 8.39 0.22
N LYS A 50 15.26 7.24 0.65
CA LYS A 50 16.53 7.11 1.38
C LYS A 50 17.56 6.41 0.51
N PHE A 51 18.76 6.97 0.44
CA PHE A 51 19.89 6.38 -0.27
C PHE A 51 21.06 6.22 0.69
N ASN A 52 21.57 4.99 0.86
CA ASN A 52 22.61 4.64 1.83
C ASN A 52 22.35 5.16 3.26
N GLY A 53 21.09 5.13 3.70
CA GLY A 53 20.67 5.59 5.02
C GLY A 53 20.47 7.12 5.15
N GLY A 54 20.92 7.91 4.17
CA GLY A 54 20.68 9.35 4.10
C GLY A 54 19.33 9.67 3.45
N ASP A 55 18.69 10.76 3.88
CA ASP A 55 17.51 11.30 3.22
C ASP A 55 17.92 11.97 1.91
N SER A 56 17.38 11.48 0.79
CA SER A 56 17.59 12.03 -0.56
C SER A 56 16.27 12.33 -1.25
N THR A 57 15.20 12.51 -0.46
CA THR A 57 13.82 12.69 -0.93
C THR A 57 13.71 13.86 -1.90
N SER A 58 14.23 15.04 -1.53
CA SER A 58 14.15 16.23 -2.38
C SER A 58 14.89 16.04 -3.70
N PHE A 59 16.09 15.45 -3.65
CA PHE A 59 16.87 15.17 -4.86
C PHE A 59 16.12 14.21 -5.78
N ALA A 60 15.63 13.08 -5.23
CA ALA A 60 14.92 12.08 -6.00
C ALA A 60 13.64 12.64 -6.63
N LYS A 61 12.83 13.41 -5.88
CA LYS A 61 11.62 14.06 -6.40
C LYS A 61 11.89 15.10 -7.47
N ASN A 62 13.00 15.82 -7.40
CA ASN A 62 13.28 16.90 -8.35
C ASN A 62 14.03 16.42 -9.59
N HIS A 63 14.85 15.37 -9.47
CA HIS A 63 15.75 14.94 -10.52
C HIS A 63 15.47 13.54 -11.08
N ILE A 64 15.12 12.54 -10.26
CA ILE A 64 14.97 11.16 -10.73
C ILE A 64 13.53 10.87 -11.11
N PHE A 65 12.61 11.32 -10.27
CA PHE A 65 11.19 11.02 -10.29
C PHE A 65 10.37 12.31 -10.37
N ASN A 66 10.82 13.26 -11.20
CA ASN A 66 10.17 14.55 -11.33
C ASN A 66 8.75 14.39 -11.87
N GLY A 67 7.78 14.93 -11.14
CA GLY A 67 6.36 14.79 -11.49
C GLY A 67 5.82 13.36 -11.32
N TYR A 68 6.48 12.51 -10.53
CA TYR A 68 6.06 11.11 -10.37
C TYR A 68 4.60 10.98 -9.95
N PHE A 69 3.91 10.10 -10.66
CA PHE A 69 2.53 9.72 -10.41
C PHE A 69 2.34 8.24 -10.73
N LEU A 70 1.69 7.50 -9.84
CA LEU A 70 1.23 6.13 -10.10
C LEU A 70 -0.26 6.05 -9.75
N ASN A 71 -1.08 5.62 -10.70
CA ASN A 71 -2.49 5.34 -10.47
C ASN A 71 -2.75 3.85 -10.61
N ILE A 72 -3.42 3.28 -9.61
CA ILE A 72 -3.86 1.89 -9.61
C ILE A 72 -5.38 1.88 -9.46
N ASN A 73 -6.07 1.39 -10.49
CA ASN A 73 -7.52 1.33 -10.53
C ASN A 73 -8.06 -0.05 -10.12
N LYS A 74 -9.26 -0.06 -9.53
CA LYS A 74 -9.95 -1.29 -9.10
C LYS A 74 -10.30 -2.23 -10.25
N ASN A 75 -10.48 -1.69 -11.46
CA ASN A 75 -10.75 -2.44 -12.68
C ASN A 75 -9.57 -3.31 -13.15
N GLY A 76 -8.40 -3.21 -12.51
CA GLY A 76 -7.21 -3.95 -12.93
C GLY A 76 -6.34 -3.22 -13.93
N GLU A 77 -6.47 -1.89 -14.02
CA GLU A 77 -5.59 -1.04 -14.82
C GLU A 77 -4.66 -0.24 -13.92
N TYR A 78 -3.46 0.05 -14.41
CA TYR A 78 -2.54 0.99 -13.78
C TYR A 78 -1.88 1.89 -14.82
N SER A 79 -1.40 3.04 -14.35
CA SER A 79 -0.53 3.90 -15.14
C SER A 79 0.49 4.58 -14.23
N PHE A 80 1.69 4.81 -14.75
CA PHE A 80 2.65 5.66 -14.07
C PHE A 80 3.41 6.55 -15.04
N SER A 81 3.92 7.65 -14.51
CA SER A 81 4.81 8.54 -15.23
C SER A 81 5.78 9.23 -14.30
N TYR A 82 6.94 9.63 -14.84
CA TYR A 82 7.90 10.52 -14.20
C TYR A 82 8.88 11.07 -15.25
N ASN A 83 9.64 12.10 -14.87
CA ASN A 83 10.73 12.63 -15.68
C ASN A 83 12.07 12.46 -14.96
N LEU A 84 13.09 12.03 -15.70
CA LEU A 84 14.48 12.04 -15.27
C LEU A 84 15.17 13.29 -15.81
N MET A 85 15.82 14.04 -14.93
CA MET A 85 16.56 15.26 -15.21
C MET A 85 18.07 14.98 -15.08
N ILE A 86 18.82 15.21 -16.16
CA ILE A 86 20.29 15.11 -16.18
C ILE A 86 20.85 16.43 -16.74
N GLY A 87 21.38 17.27 -15.87
CA GLY A 87 21.75 18.64 -16.23
C GLY A 87 20.53 19.41 -16.72
N SER A 88 20.59 19.93 -17.95
CA SER A 88 19.46 20.62 -18.61
C SER A 88 18.55 19.71 -19.43
N LEU A 89 18.86 18.41 -19.52
CA LEU A 89 18.07 17.45 -20.28
C LEU A 89 16.94 16.86 -19.41
N SER A 90 15.79 16.61 -20.04
CA SER A 90 14.63 15.97 -19.42
C SER A 90 14.17 14.78 -20.27
N PHE A 91 13.98 13.63 -19.63
CA PHE A 91 13.51 12.39 -20.26
C PHE A 91 12.21 11.95 -19.60
N ALA A 92 11.13 11.88 -20.38
CA ALA A 92 9.82 11.46 -19.91
C ALA A 92 9.66 9.93 -20.00
N PHE A 93 9.25 9.32 -18.90
CA PHE A 93 8.88 7.92 -18.80
C PHE A 93 7.39 7.83 -18.52
N ASN A 94 6.69 7.01 -19.31
CA ASN A 94 5.26 6.79 -19.16
C ASN A 94 4.96 5.33 -19.49
N GLU A 95 4.16 4.68 -18.66
CA GLU A 95 3.71 3.32 -18.88
C GLU A 95 2.27 3.19 -18.40
N ALA A 96 1.48 2.38 -19.11
CA ALA A 96 0.15 2.00 -18.69
C ALA A 96 -0.07 0.53 -19.05
N GLY A 97 -0.83 -0.17 -18.22
CA GLY A 97 -1.06 -1.59 -18.40
C GLY A 97 -2.12 -2.14 -17.48
N THR A 98 -2.18 -3.46 -17.41
CA THR A 98 -3.12 -4.19 -16.57
C THR A 98 -2.39 -4.91 -15.42
N TRP A 99 -3.11 -5.10 -14.31
CA TRP A 99 -2.65 -5.80 -13.13
C TRP A 99 -3.76 -6.69 -12.56
N THR A 100 -3.38 -7.82 -11.98
CA THR A 100 -4.30 -8.85 -11.45
C THR A 100 -4.06 -9.16 -9.98
#